data_AF-A0A838SLH6-F1
#
_entry.id   AF-A0A838SLH6-F1
#
_cell.length_a   1.000
_cell.length_b   1.000
_cell.length_c   1.000
_cell.angle_alpha   90.00
_cell.angle_beta   90.00
_cell.angle_gamma   90.00
#
_symmetry.space_group_name_H-M   'P 1'
#
loop_
_entity.id
_entity.type
_entity.pdbx_description
1 polymer ?
#
loop_
_entity_poly.entity_id
_entity_poly.type
_entity_poly.pdbx_seq_one_letter_code
_entity_poly.pdbx_strand_id
1 'polypeptide(L)'
;MTWNVPDAEAPIGIFDSGVGGLTVARSVLDQLPHEQVLYVADTARFPYGPKPLAEVRAYALAVLDQLVDQGVKLLVIACNSASA
;
A
#
# COMPACT_ATOMS: atom_id res chain seq x y z
N MET A 1 26.14 -1.37 -4.83
CA MET A 1 24.75 -1.47 -4.33
C MET A 1 24.18 -2.79 -4.83
N THR A 2 24.14 -3.80 -3.98
CA THR A 2 23.43 -5.06 -4.26
C THR A 2 21.99 -4.84 -3.85
N TRP A 3 21.08 -4.73 -4.82
CA TRP A 3 19.65 -4.79 -4.54
C TRP A 3 19.33 -6.21 -4.08
N ASN A 4 18.97 -6.37 -2.81
CA ASN A 4 18.55 -7.67 -2.29
C ASN A 4 17.15 -7.94 -2.86
N VAL A 5 17.01 -8.98 -3.69
CA VAL A 5 15.71 -9.38 -4.21
C VAL A 5 14.84 -9.78 -3.02
N PRO A 6 13.62 -9.22 -2.85
CA PRO A 6 12.71 -9.65 -1.80
C PRO A 6 12.46 -11.14 -1.87
N ASP A 7 12.27 -11.79 -0.72
CA ASP A 7 11.88 -13.19 -0.67
C ASP A 7 10.58 -13.39 -1.49
N ALA A 8 10.55 -14.42 -2.33
CA ALA A 8 9.38 -14.74 -3.14
C ALA A 8 8.16 -15.05 -2.26
N GLU A 9 8.36 -15.48 -1.01
CA GLU A 9 7.29 -15.74 -0.04
C GLU A 9 6.91 -14.52 0.81
N ALA A 10 7.57 -13.38 0.63
CA ALA A 10 7.25 -12.17 1.38
C ALA A 10 5.86 -11.62 0.98
N PRO A 11 5.17 -10.87 1.86
CA PRO A 11 3.82 -10.41 1.58
C PRO A 11 3.77 -9.30 0.50
N ILE A 12 2.59 -9.16 -0.11
CA ILE A 12 2.21 -7.99 -0.92
C ILE A 12 1.73 -6.89 0.05
N GLY A 13 2.38 -5.73 0.03
CA GLY A 13 1.97 -4.55 0.77
C GLY A 13 0.89 -3.77 0.01
N ILE A 14 -0.26 -3.52 0.63
CA ILE A 14 -1.35 -2.74 0.05
C ILE A 14 -1.61 -1.52 0.93
N PHE A 15 -1.60 -0.33 0.33
CA PHE A 15 -1.87 0.94 0.99
C PHE A 15 -3.14 1.61 0.47
N ASP A 16 -3.98 2.10 1.38
CA ASP A 16 -5.08 3.04 1.07
C ASP A 16 -5.16 4.18 2.11
N SER A 17 -5.78 5.28 1.73
CA SER A 17 -6.09 6.38 2.67
C SER A 17 -7.12 5.99 3.73
N GLY A 18 -7.91 4.94 3.51
CA GLY A 18 -8.96 4.47 4.42
C GLY A 18 -9.30 3.00 4.21
N VAL A 19 -10.59 2.66 4.34
CA VAL A 19 -11.07 1.28 4.20
C VAL A 19 -11.58 0.95 2.79
N GLY A 20 -11.67 1.93 1.89
CA GLY A 20 -12.17 1.73 0.52
C GLY A 20 -11.29 0.79 -0.30
N GLY A 21 -9.99 0.80 -0.02
CA GLY A 21 -8.98 -0.08 -0.62
C GLY A 21 -9.15 -1.57 -0.27
N LEU A 22 -10.01 -1.95 0.68
CA LEU A 22 -10.33 -3.36 0.92
C LEU A 22 -10.97 -4.04 -0.30
N THR A 23 -11.60 -3.27 -1.19
CA THR A 23 -12.11 -3.79 -2.47
C THR A 23 -10.97 -4.25 -3.38
N VAL A 24 -9.90 -3.47 -3.47
CA VAL A 24 -8.68 -3.83 -4.20
C VAL A 24 -7.98 -5.01 -3.53
N ALA A 25 -7.84 -4.99 -2.20
CA ALA A 25 -7.24 -6.10 -1.45
C ALA A 25 -8.01 -7.41 -1.68
N ARG A 26 -9.34 -7.34 -1.72
CA ARG A 26 -10.19 -8.49 -2.04
C ARG A 26 -9.90 -9.03 -3.44
N SER A 27 -9.83 -8.16 -4.45
CA SER A 27 -9.51 -8.59 -5.82
C SER A 27 -8.12 -9.19 -5.96
N VAL A 28 -7.13 -8.71 -5.19
CA VAL A 28 -5.79 -9.32 -5.13
C VAL A 28 -5.88 -10.74 -4.56
N LEU A 29 -6.55 -10.92 -3.42
CA LEU A 29 -6.72 -12.24 -2.79
C LEU A 29 -7.52 -13.21 -3.65
N ASP A 30 -8.51 -12.73 -4.40
CA ASP A 30 -9.31 -13.57 -5.30
C ASP A 30 -8.47 -14.10 -6.50
N GLN A 31 -7.53 -13.31 -7.02
CA GLN A 31 -6.68 -13.72 -8.14
C GLN A 31 -5.37 -14.40 -7.70
N LEU A 32 -4.88 -14.07 -6.51
CA LEU A 32 -3.64 -14.59 -5.93
C LEU A 32 -3.93 -15.21 -4.56
N PRO A 33 -4.68 -16.33 -4.51
CA PRO A 33 -5.21 -16.89 -3.25
C PRO A 33 -4.14 -17.45 -2.31
N HIS A 34 -2.92 -17.65 -2.80
CA HIS A 34 -1.78 -18.13 -2.01
C HIS A 34 -0.88 -17.00 -1.51
N GLU A 35 -1.16 -15.76 -1.90
CA GLU A 35 -0.35 -14.62 -1.51
C GLU A 35 -0.72 -14.10 -0.12
N GLN A 36 0.30 -13.80 0.67
CA GLN A 36 0.12 -13.06 1.92
C GLN A 36 -0.04 -11.57 1.61
N VAL A 37 -1.00 -10.92 2.25
CA VAL A 37 -1.27 -9.49 2.06
C VAL A 37 -1.11 -8.76 3.38
N LEU A 38 -0.32 -7.70 3.37
CA LEU A 38 -0.20 -6.73 4.44
C LEU A 38 -0.92 -5.45 4.02
N TYR A 39 -2.07 -5.17 4.65
CA TYR A 39 -2.89 -4.01 4.32
C TYR A 39 -2.72 -2.89 5.35
N VAL A 40 -2.45 -1.67 4.89
CA VAL A 40 -2.37 -0.47 5.74
C VAL A 40 -3.36 0.56 5.23
N ALA A 41 -4.23 1.00 6.15
CA ALA A 41 -5.13 2.13 5.97
C ALA A 41 -4.66 3.31 6.81
N ASP A 42 -4.40 4.45 6.17
CA ASP A 42 -4.01 5.67 6.88
C ASP A 42 -5.22 6.47 7.39
N THR A 43 -5.99 5.83 8.26
CA THR A 43 -7.21 6.40 8.83
C THR A 43 -6.97 7.64 9.68
N ALA A 44 -5.74 7.82 10.20
CA ALA A 44 -5.35 8.99 10.99
C ALA A 44 -5.36 10.30 10.18
N ARG A 45 -5.15 10.23 8.86
CA ARG A 45 -5.09 11.39 7.96
C ARG A 45 -6.19 11.36 6.90
N PHE A 46 -7.15 10.44 7.02
CA PHE A 46 -8.33 10.35 6.15
C PHE A 46 -9.24 11.59 6.30
N PRO A 47 -9.91 12.05 5.23
CA PRO A 47 -9.77 11.64 3.83
C PRO A 47 -8.65 12.37 3.10
N TYR A 48 -8.06 11.72 2.10
CA TYR A 48 -7.03 12.32 1.25
C TYR A 48 -7.58 13.24 0.15
N GLY A 49 -8.79 12.97 -0.35
CA GLY A 49 -9.39 13.70 -1.47
C GLY A 49 -9.35 15.25 -1.38
N PRO A 50 -9.65 15.88 -0.23
CA PRO A 50 -9.64 17.35 -0.13
C PRO A 50 -8.24 17.94 0.14
N LYS A 51 -7.19 17.13 0.29
CA LYS A 51 -5.85 17.60 0.66
C LYS A 51 -5.02 18.00 -0.57
N PRO A 52 -4.05 18.91 -0.43
CA PRO A 52 -3.09 19.21 -1.48
C PRO A 52 -2.32 17.96 -1.91
N LEU A 53 -2.06 17.82 -3.22
CA LEU A 53 -1.39 16.64 -3.78
C LEU A 53 0.01 16.41 -3.19
N ALA A 54 0.76 17.47 -2.92
CA ALA A 54 2.08 17.37 -2.30
C ALA A 54 2.01 16.75 -0.89
N GLU A 55 0.97 17.10 -0.11
CA GLU A 55 0.73 16.57 1.23
C GLU A 55 0.34 15.09 1.15
N VAL A 56 -0.58 14.74 0.23
CA VAL A 56 -1.00 13.36 -0.02
C VAL A 56 0.19 12.47 -0.40
N ARG A 57 1.07 12.95 -1.28
CA ARG A 57 2.28 12.21 -1.70
C ARG A 57 3.23 12.00 -0.53
N ALA A 58 3.46 13.01 0.29
CA ALA A 58 4.31 12.88 1.47
C ALA A 58 3.77 11.85 2.46
N TYR A 59 2.46 11.82 2.70
CA TYR A 59 1.84 10.83 3.58
C TYR A 59 1.88 9.43 3.01
N ALA A 60 1.56 9.27 1.72
CA ALA A 60 1.63 7.97 1.04
C ALA A 60 3.05 7.41 1.07
N LEU A 61 4.07 8.20 0.72
CA LEU A 61 5.46 7.77 0.76
C LEU A 61 5.89 7.31 2.15
N ALA A 62 5.54 8.05 3.20
CA ALA A 62 5.86 7.64 4.57
C ALA A 62 5.25 6.28 4.95
N VAL A 63 4.05 5.95 4.46
CA VAL A 63 3.41 4.64 4.71
C VAL A 63 4.03 3.54 3.83
N LEU A 64 4.38 3.86 2.58
CA LEU A 64 5.05 2.93 1.68
C LEU A 64 6.44 2.57 2.20
N ASP A 65 7.19 3.52 2.74
CA ASP A 65 8.49 3.27 3.38
C ASP A 65 8.33 2.26 4.54
N GLN A 66 7.28 2.40 5.37
CA GLN A 66 6.99 1.45 6.44
C GLN A 66 6.63 0.04 5.94
N LEU A 67 5.99 -0.07 4.77
CA LEU A 67 5.70 -1.36 4.16
C LEU A 67 6.98 -1.99 3.61
N VAL A 68 7.86 -1.20 3.01
CA VAL A 68 9.19 -1.66 2.55
C VAL A 68 10.03 -2.16 3.74
N ASP A 69 10.05 -1.43 4.84
CA ASP A 69 10.76 -1.84 6.07
C ASP A 69 10.20 -3.13 6.69
N GLN A 70 8.92 -3.44 6.44
CA GLN A 70 8.30 -4.71 6.82
C GLN A 70 8.61 -5.86 5.85
N GLY A 71 9.41 -5.60 4.80
CA GLY A 71 9.93 -6.62 3.90
C GLY A 71 8.95 -7.08 2.83
N VAL A 72 8.00 -6.26 2.41
CA VAL A 72 7.06 -6.62 1.32
C VAL A 72 7.80 -6.83 -0.01
N LYS A 73 7.37 -7.81 -0.80
CA LYS A 73 7.95 -8.06 -2.14
C LYS A 73 7.40 -7.14 -3.23
N LEU A 74 6.21 -6.60 -3.02
CA LEU A 74 5.49 -5.76 -3.97
C LEU A 74 4.58 -4.78 -3.22
N LEU A 75 4.47 -3.56 -3.73
CA LEU A 75 3.58 -2.53 -3.22
C LEU A 75 2.41 -2.29 -4.18
N VAL A 76 1.20 -2.19 -3.62
CA VAL A 76 -0.03 -1.79 -4.30
C VAL A 76 -0.57 -0.53 -3.64
N ILE A 77 -0.73 0.54 -4.43
CA ILE A 77 -1.42 1.76 -3.97
C ILE A 77 -2.88 1.66 -4.40
N ALA A 78 -3.76 1.32 -3.46
CA ALA A 78 -5.20 1.17 -3.69
C ALA A 78 -5.97 2.50 -3.63
N CYS A 79 -5.34 3.58 -3.16
CA CYS A 79 -5.95 4.91 -3.11
C CYS A 79 -5.78 5.67 -4.42
N ASN A 80 -6.89 5.92 -5.14
CA ASN A 80 -6.87 6.71 -6.37
C ASN A 80 -6.35 8.15 -6.18
N SER A 81 -6.62 8.77 -5.02
CA SER A 81 -6.11 10.11 -4.71
C SER A 81 -4.61 10.14 -4.45
N ALA A 82 -4.03 9.02 -3.98
CA ALA A 82 -2.60 8.91 -3.75
C ALA A 82 -1.81 8.44 -4.98
N SER A 83 -2.46 7.74 -5.91
CA SER A 83 -1.84 7.30 -7.17
C SER A 83 -1.87 8.33 -8.30
N ALA A 84 -2.62 9.43 -8.15
CA ALA A 84 -2.70 10.55 -9.09
C ALA A 84 -1.45 11.48 -9.06
#